data_AF-X1V7F7-F1
#
_entry.id   AF-X1V7F7-F1
#
_cell.length_a   1.000
_cell.length_b   1.000
_cell.length_c   1.000
_cell.angle_alpha   90.00
_cell.angle_beta   90.00
_cell.angle_gamma   90.00
#
_symmetry.space_group_name_H-M   'P 1'
#
loop_
_entity.id
_entity.type
_entity.pdbx_description
1 polymer ?
#
loop_
_entity_poly.entity_id
_entity_poly.type
_entity_poly.pdbx_seq_one_letter_code
_entity_poly.pdbx_strand_id
1 'polypeptide(L)'
;DALSRADIHQVRARRTQDYRLIKYMFDEMTGGVALARRSSEGVDPPYFRSPQLVWRYRRTWHSRRCRKSIAKRIAERCHISTREVVAEVIPLLKVIYEEDPSMAEGISRWLDLEDKEVKWMRN
;
A
#
# COMPACT_ATOMS: atom_id res chain seq x y z
N ASP A 1 1.31 3.17 19.95
CA ASP A 1 1.05 4.61 20.13
C ASP A 1 2.32 5.44 19.86
N ALA A 2 3.40 5.26 20.62
CA ALA A 2 4.69 5.97 20.39
C ALA A 2 5.21 5.90 18.95
N LEU A 3 5.25 4.70 18.35
CA LEU A 3 5.69 4.52 16.96
C LEU A 3 4.80 5.28 15.94
N SER A 4 3.49 5.37 16.21
CA SER A 4 2.55 6.13 15.37
C SER A 4 2.80 7.64 15.48
N ARG A 5 3.12 8.16 16.67
CA ARG A 5 3.52 9.56 16.86
C ARG A 5 4.83 9.89 16.17
N ALA A 6 5.81 8.98 16.26
CA ALA A 6 7.07 9.13 15.55
C ALA A 6 6.87 9.31 14.03
N ASP A 7 6.01 8.51 13.41
CA ASP A 7 5.67 8.64 11.98
C ASP A 7 5.06 10.02 11.68
N ILE A 8 4.18 10.52 12.55
CA ILE A 8 3.58 11.87 12.40
C ILE A 8 4.67 12.96 12.44
N HIS A 9 5.59 12.90 13.41
CA HIS A 9 6.70 13.86 13.51
C HIS A 9 7.62 13.79 12.29
N GLN A 10 7.93 12.57 11.80
CA GLN A 10 8.71 12.38 10.59
C GLN A 10 8.04 13.01 9.36
N VAL A 11 6.73 12.78 9.18
CA VAL A 11 5.97 13.33 8.05
C VAL A 11 5.90 14.86 8.14
N ARG A 12 5.68 15.42 9.33
CA ARG A 12 5.65 16.87 9.53
C ARG A 12 7.00 17.52 9.25
N ALA A 13 8.10 16.94 9.76
CA ALA A 13 9.45 17.42 9.52
C ALA A 13 9.76 17.47 8.01
N ARG A 14 9.41 16.41 7.27
CA ARG A 14 9.61 16.35 5.81
C ARG A 14 8.76 17.36 5.04
N ARG A 15 7.52 17.59 5.46
CA ARG A 15 6.59 18.50 4.78
C ARG A 15 6.89 19.99 5.03
N THR A 16 7.30 20.33 6.24
CA THR A 16 7.54 21.72 6.68
C THR A 16 9.02 22.12 6.63
N GLN A 17 9.91 21.14 6.43
CA GLN A 17 11.37 21.28 6.57
C GLN A 17 11.82 21.73 7.97
N ASP A 18 10.95 21.69 8.98
CA ASP A 18 11.35 21.88 10.37
C ASP A 18 11.96 20.60 10.93
N TYR A 19 13.28 20.49 10.78
CA TYR A 19 14.05 19.35 11.27
C TYR A 19 14.20 19.32 12.80
N ARG A 20 13.76 20.36 13.55
CA ARG A 20 13.71 20.30 15.02
C ARG A 20 12.75 19.22 15.50
N LEU A 21 11.78 18.84 14.68
CA LEU A 21 10.82 17.77 14.97
C LEU A 21 11.44 16.37 14.96
N ILE A 22 12.62 16.19 14.36
CA ILE A 22 13.32 14.90 14.29
C ILE A 22 13.70 14.39 15.68
N LYS A 23 13.98 15.27 16.65
CA LYS A 23 14.32 14.85 18.02
C LYS A 23 13.18 14.05 18.67
N TYR A 24 11.94 14.54 18.53
CA TYR A 24 10.75 13.87 19.05
C TYR A 24 10.48 12.55 18.34
N MET A 25 10.79 12.48 17.03
CA MET A 25 10.73 11.22 16.29
C MET A 25 11.69 10.18 16.87
N PHE A 26 12.96 10.53 17.11
CA PHE A 26 13.94 9.59 17.66
C PHE A 26 13.60 9.14 19.09
N ASP A 27 13.15 10.07 19.94
CA ASP A 27 12.75 9.76 21.31
C ASP A 27 11.59 8.74 21.34
N GLU A 28 10.57 8.95 20.50
CA GLU A 28 9.40 8.06 20.41
C GLU A 28 9.71 6.74 19.67
N MET A 29 10.58 6.75 18.65
CA MET A 29 10.99 5.54 17.92
C MET A 29 11.82 4.60 18.79
N THR A 30 12.80 5.12 19.52
CA THR A 30 13.75 4.30 20.28
C THR A 30 13.23 4.08 21.70
N GLY A 31 12.94 5.16 22.42
CA GLY A 31 12.45 5.10 23.80
C GLY A 31 11.06 4.49 23.89
N GLY A 32 10.15 4.86 22.98
CA GLY A 32 8.79 4.33 22.96
C GLY A 32 8.69 2.84 22.64
N VAL A 33 9.61 2.28 21.84
CA VAL A 33 9.67 0.83 21.56
C VAL A 33 10.32 0.08 22.71
N ALA A 34 11.40 0.63 23.30
CA ALA A 34 12.06 0.02 24.45
C ALA A 34 11.12 -0.10 25.66
N LEU A 35 10.33 0.94 25.92
CA LEU A 35 9.37 1.00 27.03
C LEU A 35 8.05 0.25 26.76
N ALA A 36 7.78 -0.15 25.51
CA ALA A 36 6.54 -0.87 25.18
C ALA A 36 6.50 -2.29 25.77
N ARG A 37 7.66 -2.86 26.14
CA ARG A 37 7.77 -4.22 26.66
C ARG A 37 7.46 -4.26 28.16
N ARG A 38 6.54 -5.13 28.58
CA ARG A 38 6.06 -5.22 29.98
C ARG A 38 6.82 -6.22 30.86
N SER A 39 7.47 -7.22 30.28
CA SER A 39 8.29 -8.19 31.01
C SER A 39 9.50 -8.63 30.17
N SER A 40 10.59 -8.98 30.86
CA SER A 40 11.90 -9.25 30.25
C SER A 40 12.42 -10.69 30.37
N GLU A 41 11.67 -11.59 31.00
CA GLU A 41 12.14 -12.94 31.31
C GLU A 41 12.21 -13.84 30.06
N GLY A 42 13.38 -14.47 29.85
CA GLY A 42 13.54 -15.66 29.01
C GLY A 42 13.61 -15.46 27.49
N VAL A 43 13.96 -14.28 26.97
CA VAL A 43 13.96 -14.03 25.52
C VAL A 43 15.34 -13.68 25.00
N ASP A 44 15.89 -14.53 24.13
CA ASP A 44 17.04 -14.19 23.30
C ASP A 44 16.68 -12.99 22.42
N PRO A 45 17.53 -11.93 22.37
CA PRO A 45 17.28 -10.80 21.52
C PRO A 45 17.16 -11.29 20.06
N PRO A 46 16.03 -11.02 19.37
CA PRO A 46 15.86 -11.48 18.00
C PRO A 46 16.98 -10.89 17.14
N TYR A 47 17.55 -11.70 16.26
CA TYR A 47 18.56 -11.26 15.31
C TYR A 47 18.11 -9.99 14.58
N PHE A 48 19.02 -9.04 14.43
CA PHE A 48 18.76 -7.81 13.69
C PHE A 48 18.27 -8.15 12.28
N ARG A 49 17.03 -7.74 11.96
CA ARG A 49 16.44 -7.93 10.64
C ARG A 49 16.31 -6.59 9.94
N SER A 50 16.54 -6.62 8.62
CA SER A 50 16.26 -5.46 7.78
C SER A 50 14.78 -5.04 7.88
N PRO A 51 14.47 -3.75 7.71
CA PRO A 51 13.09 -3.25 7.79
C PRO A 51 12.16 -3.98 6.82
N GLN A 52 11.16 -4.69 7.36
CA GLN A 52 10.21 -5.48 6.57
C GLN A 52 9.37 -4.63 5.61
N LEU A 53 9.20 -3.33 5.93
CA LEU A 53 8.47 -2.38 5.10
C LEU A 53 9.10 -2.23 3.71
N VAL A 54 10.43 -2.21 3.61
CA VAL A 54 11.13 -2.12 2.31
C VAL A 54 10.83 -3.35 1.47
N TRP A 55 10.89 -4.53 2.07
CA TRP A 55 10.54 -5.79 1.40
C TRP A 55 9.08 -5.81 0.96
N ARG A 56 8.14 -5.35 1.81
CA ARG A 56 6.73 -5.24 1.44
C ARG A 56 6.52 -4.32 0.24
N TYR A 57 7.19 -3.16 0.22
CA TYR A 57 7.10 -2.21 -0.90
C TYR A 57 7.66 -2.77 -2.21
N ARG A 58 8.77 -3.52 -2.13
CA ARG A 58 9.36 -4.22 -3.28
C ARG A 58 8.42 -5.31 -3.81
N ARG A 59 7.95 -6.21 -2.93
CA ARG A 59 7.04 -7.32 -3.31
C ARG A 59 5.76 -6.82 -3.98
N THR A 60 5.20 -5.72 -3.48
CA THR A 60 3.93 -5.17 -4.00
C THR A 60 4.12 -4.15 -5.13
N TRP A 61 5.35 -3.91 -5.61
CA TRP A 61 5.64 -2.84 -6.57
C TRP A 61 4.87 -3.01 -7.89
N HIS A 62 4.97 -4.18 -8.53
CA HIS A 62 4.28 -4.48 -9.79
C HIS A 62 2.76 -4.42 -9.63
N SER A 63 2.23 -5.10 -8.61
CA SER A 63 0.79 -5.16 -8.34
C SER A 63 0.18 -3.76 -8.12
N ARG A 64 0.86 -2.88 -7.36
CA ARG A 64 0.40 -1.50 -7.15
C ARG A 64 0.41 -0.68 -8.45
N ARG A 65 1.36 -0.93 -9.34
CA ARG A 65 1.48 -0.23 -10.63
C ARG A 65 0.39 -0.67 -11.61
N CYS A 66 0.14 -1.97 -11.74
CA CYS A 66 -0.98 -2.49 -12.54
C CYS A 66 -2.31 -1.94 -12.02
N ARG A 67 -2.58 -2.07 -10.72
CA ARG A 67 -3.80 -1.53 -10.10
C ARG A 67 -3.98 -0.04 -10.37
N LYS A 68 -2.90 0.76 -10.26
CA LYS A 68 -2.96 2.21 -10.51
C LYS A 68 -3.25 2.54 -11.97
N SER A 69 -2.69 1.77 -12.90
CA SER A 69 -2.92 1.93 -14.34
C SER A 69 -4.37 1.62 -14.72
N ILE A 70 -4.86 0.45 -14.31
CA ILE A 70 -6.26 0.02 -14.49
C ILE A 70 -7.22 1.04 -13.87
N ALA A 71 -6.98 1.45 -12.62
CA ALA A 71 -7.83 2.41 -11.94
C ALA A 71 -7.90 3.75 -12.66
N LYS A 72 -6.80 4.19 -13.27
CA LYS A 72 -6.75 5.43 -14.06
C LYS A 72 -7.60 5.30 -15.34
N ARG A 73 -7.46 4.22 -16.09
CA ARG A 73 -8.23 3.98 -17.33
C ARG A 73 -9.73 3.95 -17.05
N ILE A 74 -10.15 3.24 -16.01
CA ILE A 74 -11.57 3.18 -15.61
C ILE A 74 -12.06 4.56 -15.14
N ALA A 75 -11.28 5.27 -14.32
CA ALA A 75 -11.63 6.61 -13.85
C ALA A 75 -11.86 7.58 -15.01
N GLU A 76 -11.00 7.53 -16.05
CA GLU A 76 -11.12 8.36 -17.24
C GLU A 76 -12.36 8.04 -18.07
N ARG A 77 -12.69 6.75 -18.24
CA ARG A 77 -13.84 6.30 -19.03
C ARG A 77 -15.18 6.49 -18.32
N CYS A 78 -15.21 6.28 -17.01
CA CYS A 78 -16.43 6.35 -16.19
C CYS A 78 -16.61 7.71 -15.49
N HIS A 79 -15.67 8.65 -15.63
CA HIS A 79 -15.68 9.97 -15.00
C HIS A 79 -15.80 9.92 -13.46
N ILE A 80 -15.15 8.95 -12.82
CA ILE A 80 -15.15 8.75 -11.37
C ILE A 80 -13.75 8.88 -10.78
N SER A 81 -13.66 9.03 -9.46
CA SER A 81 -12.36 9.15 -8.80
C SER A 81 -11.60 7.81 -8.80
N THR A 82 -10.28 7.84 -8.98
CA THR A 82 -9.44 6.63 -8.89
C THR A 82 -9.55 5.92 -7.54
N ARG A 83 -9.86 6.66 -6.47
CA ARG A 83 -10.10 6.10 -5.13
C ARG A 83 -11.35 5.24 -5.11
N GLU A 84 -12.43 5.74 -5.69
CA GLU A 84 -13.72 5.05 -5.80
C GLU A 84 -13.63 3.83 -6.71
N VAL A 85 -12.90 3.93 -7.84
CA VAL A 85 -12.60 2.78 -8.69
C VAL A 85 -11.94 1.64 -7.92
N VAL A 86 -10.94 1.95 -7.09
CA VAL A 86 -10.20 0.93 -6.32
C VAL A 86 -11.06 0.32 -5.22
N ALA A 87 -11.97 1.10 -4.63
CA ALA A 87 -12.83 0.66 -3.53
C ALA A 87 -14.00 -0.19 -4.03
N GLU A 88 -14.71 0.28 -5.05
CA GLU A 88 -16.00 -0.28 -5.45
C GLU A 88 -15.92 -1.05 -6.78
N VAL A 89 -15.24 -0.50 -7.78
CA VAL A 89 -15.31 -1.04 -9.16
C VAL A 89 -14.39 -2.24 -9.37
N ILE A 90 -13.13 -2.16 -8.92
CA ILE A 90 -12.16 -3.24 -9.12
C ILE A 90 -12.62 -4.57 -8.49
N PRO A 91 -13.14 -4.62 -7.24
CA PRO A 91 -13.64 -5.87 -6.68
C PRO A 91 -14.76 -6.50 -7.51
N LEU A 92 -15.71 -5.68 -8.01
CA LEU A 92 -16.80 -6.16 -8.88
C LEU A 92 -16.27 -6.70 -10.21
N LEU A 93 -15.34 -5.99 -10.84
CA LEU A 93 -14.73 -6.43 -12.08
C LEU A 93 -13.95 -7.74 -11.91
N LYS A 94 -13.31 -7.98 -10.77
CA LYS A 94 -12.63 -9.26 -10.50
C LYS A 94 -13.60 -10.43 -10.52
N VAL A 95 -14.76 -10.29 -9.87
CA VAL A 95 -15.82 -11.32 -9.89
C VAL A 95 -16.29 -11.58 -11.32
N ILE A 96 -16.47 -10.54 -12.13
CA ILE A 96 -16.86 -10.70 -13.54
C ILE A 96 -15.78 -11.45 -14.33
N TYR A 97 -14.50 -11.18 -14.06
CA TYR A 97 -13.38 -11.86 -14.73
C TYR A 97 -13.23 -13.34 -14.35
N GLU A 98 -13.74 -13.73 -13.18
CA GLU A 98 -13.76 -15.12 -12.71
C GLU A 98 -14.93 -15.91 -13.31
N GLU A 99 -16.12 -15.31 -13.37
CA GLU A 99 -17.36 -15.99 -13.77
C GLU A 99 -17.64 -15.98 -15.29
N ASP A 100 -17.38 -14.87 -15.98
CA ASP A 100 -17.72 -14.70 -17.41
C ASP A 100 -16.51 -14.25 -18.25
N PRO A 101 -15.81 -15.21 -18.90
CA PRO A 101 -14.68 -14.90 -19.79
C PRO A 101 -15.03 -14.02 -20.99
N SER A 102 -16.25 -14.15 -21.53
CA SER A 102 -16.68 -13.39 -22.72
C SER A 102 -16.87 -11.91 -22.37
N MET A 103 -17.53 -11.64 -21.25
CA MET A 103 -17.71 -10.30 -20.73
C MET A 103 -16.36 -9.68 -20.33
N ALA A 104 -15.47 -10.47 -19.71
CA ALA A 104 -14.13 -10.02 -19.33
C ALA A 104 -13.30 -9.55 -20.53
N GLU A 105 -13.37 -10.25 -21.68
CA GLU A 105 -12.69 -9.82 -22.90
C GLU A 105 -13.27 -8.53 -23.48
N GLY A 106 -14.61 -8.39 -23.46
CA GLY A 106 -15.28 -7.16 -23.89
C GLY A 106 -14.82 -5.94 -23.07
N ILE A 107 -14.78 -6.09 -21.75
CA ILE A 107 -14.31 -5.06 -20.82
C ILE A 107 -12.82 -4.78 -21.01
N SER A 108 -12.00 -5.83 -21.19
CA SER A 108 -10.56 -5.69 -21.44
C SER A 108 -10.29 -4.87 -22.70
N ARG A 109 -11.02 -5.15 -23.79
CA ARG A 109 -10.94 -4.41 -25.06
C ARG A 109 -11.42 -2.97 -24.90
N TRP A 110 -12.53 -2.74 -24.20
CA TRP A 110 -13.07 -1.39 -23.98
C TRP A 110 -12.13 -0.50 -23.16
N LEU A 111 -11.46 -1.08 -22.15
CA LEU A 111 -10.46 -0.40 -21.32
C LEU A 111 -9.05 -0.37 -21.95
N ASP A 112 -8.85 -1.06 -23.07
CA ASP A 112 -7.56 -1.20 -23.77
C ASP A 112 -6.45 -1.79 -22.84
N LEU A 113 -6.80 -2.77 -22.01
CA LEU A 113 -5.89 -3.34 -21.01
C LEU A 113 -4.77 -4.16 -21.68
N GLU A 114 -3.55 -4.02 -21.14
CA GLU A 114 -2.43 -4.87 -21.56
C GLU A 114 -2.54 -6.29 -20.96
N ASP A 115 -1.89 -7.28 -21.57
CA ASP A 115 -1.90 -8.68 -21.10
C ASP A 115 -1.52 -8.84 -19.62
N LYS A 116 -0.57 -8.04 -19.15
CA LYS A 116 -0.12 -8.01 -17.75
C LYS A 116 -1.21 -7.53 -16.79
N GLU A 117 -2.09 -6.64 -17.26
CA GLU A 117 -3.21 -6.07 -16.51
C GLU A 117 -4.39 -7.03 -16.51
N VAL A 118 -4.69 -7.66 -17.65
CA VAL A 118 -5.69 -8.73 -17.75
C VAL A 118 -5.34 -9.89 -16.82
N LYS A 119 -4.08 -10.32 -16.82
CA LYS A 119 -3.59 -11.36 -15.89
C LYS A 119 -3.74 -10.93 -14.42
N TRP A 120 -3.56 -9.65 -14.11
CA TRP A 120 -3.75 -9.13 -12.75
C TRP A 120 -5.22 -9.08 -12.34
N MET A 121 -6.16 -8.90 -13.28
CA MET A 121 -7.59 -8.93 -13.01
C MET A 121 -8.12 -10.35 -12.76
N ARG A 122 -7.51 -11.35 -13.40
CA ARG A 122 -7.84 -12.78 -13.23
C ARG A 122 -7.22 -13.45 -11.98
N ASN A 123 -6.25 -12.79 -11.34
CA ASN A 123 -5.56 -13.27 -10.14
C ASN A 123 -6.05 -12.51 -8.92
#